data_AF-A0A945QKS3-F1
#
_entry.id   AF-A0A945QKS3-F1
#
_cell.length_a   1.000
_cell.length_b   1.000
_cell.length_c   1.000
_cell.angle_alpha   90.00
_cell.angle_beta   90.00
_cell.angle_gamma   90.00
#
_symmetry.space_group_name_H-M   'P 1'
#
loop_
_entity.id
_entity.type
_entity.pdbx_description
1 polymer ?
#
loop_
_entity_poly.entity_id
_entity_poly.type
_entity_poly.pdbx_seq_one_letter_code
_entity_poly.pdbx_strand_id
1 'polypeptide(L)'
;MADLDLTAEAQWTIEDVEPEAREAAKLAARKAGVPIGLWLSQTILKAATDELKHRRNGSAQSTGFEAARGSGRTAEPTGGRGPLPAPTHEVVLESIQRLAGRIEQAELHTAETIRPLAEKLSLLSQRIEEVGSPGSVSTAPVERALMRLTERLERLETEKGGKDGRRRGLFSR
;
A
#
# COMPACT_ATOMS: atom_id res chain seq x y z
N MET A 1 2.10 45.84 22.50
CA MET A 1 2.60 44.57 23.04
C MET A 1 2.14 43.51 22.05
N ALA A 2 3.07 42.98 21.26
CA ALA A 2 2.84 42.10 20.10
C ALA A 2 2.03 40.85 20.54
N ASP A 3 0.90 40.53 19.91
CA ASP A 3 0.68 39.92 18.59
C ASP A 3 0.99 38.41 18.56
N LEU A 4 -0.10 37.64 18.45
CA LEU A 4 -0.23 36.24 18.00
C LEU A 4 0.33 35.10 18.89
N ASP A 5 -0.56 34.51 19.69
CA ASP A 5 -0.54 33.07 20.01
C ASP A 5 -1.76 32.37 19.38
N LEU A 6 -1.89 32.56 18.07
CA LEU A 6 -2.90 31.94 17.20
C LEU A 6 -2.19 30.92 16.29
N THR A 7 -1.62 29.84 16.84
CA THR A 7 -1.33 28.57 16.10
C THR A 7 -0.81 27.46 17.03
N ALA A 8 -1.23 27.39 18.29
CA ALA A 8 -1.08 26.15 19.07
C ALA A 8 -2.15 25.11 18.62
N GLU A 9 -2.26 24.87 17.31
CA GLU A 9 -3.00 23.73 16.79
C GLU A 9 -2.27 22.47 17.27
N ALA A 10 -3.02 21.58 17.93
CA ALA A 10 -2.54 20.37 18.59
C ALA A 10 -1.31 19.76 17.88
N GLN A 11 -0.14 19.91 18.50
CA GLN A 11 1.12 19.32 18.05
C GLN A 11 1.07 17.82 18.38
N TRP A 12 0.38 17.04 17.55
CA TRP A 12 0.50 15.59 17.60
C TRP A 12 1.92 15.22 17.17
N THR A 13 2.66 14.60 18.08
CA THR A 13 3.99 14.08 17.80
C THR A 13 3.85 12.68 17.23
N ILE A 14 4.49 12.43 16.09
CA ILE A 14 4.54 11.10 15.47
C ILE A 14 5.75 10.35 16.01
N GLU A 15 5.55 9.59 17.08
CA GLU A 15 6.42 8.49 17.48
C GLU A 15 6.35 7.41 16.37
N ASP A 16 7.48 6.79 16.01
CA ASP A 16 7.56 5.64 15.09
C ASP A 16 7.51 5.86 13.56
N VAL A 17 7.72 7.08 13.04
CA VAL A 17 8.00 7.21 11.58
C VAL A 17 9.40 6.71 11.26
N GLU A 18 9.48 5.69 10.39
CA GLU A 18 10.72 5.12 9.85
C GLU A 18 11.64 6.21 9.27
N PRO A 19 12.96 6.17 9.52
CA PRO A 19 13.88 7.21 9.06
C PRO A 19 13.86 7.38 7.54
N GLU A 20 13.64 6.29 6.80
CA GLU A 20 13.51 6.32 5.34
C GLU A 20 12.27 7.12 4.90
N ALA A 21 11.12 6.92 5.56
CA ALA A 21 9.91 7.67 5.27
C ALA A 21 10.05 9.17 5.58
N ARG A 22 10.82 9.52 6.62
CA ARG A 22 11.15 10.93 6.94
C ARG A 22 12.00 11.57 5.85
N GLU A 23 13.02 10.87 5.34
CA GLU A 23 13.88 11.36 4.27
C GLU A 23 13.14 11.44 2.93
N ALA A 24 12.28 10.47 2.62
CA ALA A 24 11.42 10.48 1.43
C ALA A 24 10.46 11.67 1.43
N ALA A 25 9.83 11.96 2.58
CA ALA A 25 8.94 13.10 2.73
C ALA A 25 9.69 14.43 2.56
N LYS A 26 10.88 14.57 3.17
CA LYS A 26 11.75 15.76 2.98
C LYS A 26 12.16 15.94 1.53
N LEU A 27 12.57 14.87 0.86
CA LEU A 27 13.00 14.92 -0.53
C LEU A 27 11.85 15.31 -1.46
N ALA A 28 10.66 14.75 -1.22
CA ALA A 28 9.47 15.06 -2.01
C ALA A 28 8.97 16.50 -1.79
N ALA A 29 9.02 17.00 -0.55
CA ALA A 29 8.73 18.40 -0.25
C ALA A 29 9.73 19.35 -0.94
N ARG A 30 11.03 19.04 -0.86
CA ARG A 30 12.09 19.80 -1.54
C ARG A 30 11.92 19.79 -3.05
N LYS A 31 11.56 18.65 -3.64
CA LYS A 31 11.27 18.51 -5.08
C LYS A 31 10.05 19.32 -5.51
N ALA A 32 9.04 19.43 -4.65
CA ALA A 32 7.83 20.20 -4.90
C ALA A 32 7.99 21.71 -4.57
N GLY A 33 9.14 22.14 -4.02
CA GLY A 33 9.41 23.53 -3.69
C GLY A 33 8.56 24.08 -2.53
N VAL A 34 7.98 23.21 -1.72
CA VAL A 34 7.05 23.55 -0.64
C VAL A 34 7.59 23.10 0.72
N PRO A 35 7.21 23.75 1.83
CA PRO A 35 7.63 23.34 3.16
C PRO A 35 7.06 21.96 3.52
N ILE A 36 7.83 21.17 4.27
CA ILE A 36 7.51 19.77 4.61
C ILE A 36 6.13 19.59 5.24
N GLY A 37 5.73 20.50 6.16
CA GLY A 37 4.42 20.45 6.80
C GLY A 37 3.29 20.60 5.77
N LEU A 38 3.40 21.58 4.89
CA LEU A 38 2.40 21.86 3.84
C LEU A 38 2.34 20.72 2.80
N TRP A 39 3.50 20.18 2.42
CA TRP A 39 3.58 19.02 1.54
C TRP A 39 2.91 17.80 2.16
N LEU A 40 3.15 17.54 3.44
CA LEU A 40 2.58 16.40 4.15
C LEU A 40 1.06 16.58 4.31
N SER A 41 0.58 17.75 4.71
CA SER A 41 -0.85 18.06 4.78
C SER A 41 -1.55 17.85 3.44
N GLN A 42 -0.96 18.33 2.34
CA GLN A 42 -1.51 18.11 0.99
C GLN A 42 -1.50 16.64 0.59
N THR A 43 -0.46 15.90 0.96
CA THR A 43 -0.31 14.48 0.63
C THR A 43 -1.33 13.64 1.40
N ILE A 44 -1.52 13.91 2.71
CA ILE A 44 -2.54 13.26 3.54
C ILE A 44 -3.94 13.58 3.01
N LEU A 45 -4.23 14.85 2.69
CA LEU A 45 -5.52 15.24 2.13
C LEU A 45 -5.80 14.58 0.77
N LYS A 46 -4.79 14.48 -0.09
CA LYS A 46 -4.90 13.79 -1.38
C LYS A 46 -5.16 12.30 -1.19
N ALA A 47 -4.43 11.65 -0.30
CA ALA A 47 -4.63 10.23 0.03
C ALA A 47 -6.02 9.97 0.63
N ALA A 48 -6.47 10.80 1.57
CA ALA A 48 -7.81 10.69 2.16
C ALA A 48 -8.93 10.93 1.13
N THR A 49 -8.74 11.89 0.22
CA THR A 49 -9.69 12.14 -0.87
C THR A 49 -9.73 10.98 -1.86
N ASP A 50 -8.59 10.36 -2.16
CA ASP A 50 -8.50 9.22 -3.05
C ASP A 50 -9.13 7.96 -2.43
N GLU A 51 -8.92 7.74 -1.13
CA GLU A 51 -9.59 6.66 -0.38
C GLU A 51 -11.11 6.87 -0.35
N LEU A 52 -11.57 8.10 -0.10
CA LEU A 52 -13.00 8.43 -0.12
C LEU A 52 -13.61 8.23 -1.51
N LYS A 53 -12.88 8.56 -2.58
CA LYS A 53 -13.30 8.30 -3.96
C LYS A 53 -13.30 6.81 -4.29
N HIS A 54 -12.31 6.05 -3.83
CA HIS A 54 -12.28 4.59 -3.98
C HIS A 54 -13.44 3.91 -3.24
N ARG A 55 -13.75 4.35 -2.02
CA ARG A 55 -14.93 3.88 -1.27
C ARG A 55 -16.24 4.21 -1.99
N ARG A 56 -16.36 5.44 -2.53
CA ARG A 56 -17.56 5.90 -3.24
C ARG A 56 -17.73 5.23 -4.60
N ASN A 57 -16.65 4.98 -5.32
CA ASN A 57 -16.69 4.29 -6.61
C ASN A 57 -16.89 2.78 -6.43
N GLY A 58 -16.41 2.19 -5.32
CA GLY A 58 -16.76 0.83 -4.91
C GLY A 58 -18.23 0.68 -4.53
N SER A 59 -18.88 1.75 -4.04
CA SER A 59 -20.32 1.77 -3.74
C SER A 59 -21.21 2.28 -4.90
N ALA A 60 -20.63 2.75 -6.01
CA ALA A 60 -21.40 3.36 -7.12
C ALA A 60 -21.86 2.36 -8.18
N GLN A 61 -21.61 1.04 -8.02
CA GLN A 61 -22.19 0.01 -8.88
C GLN A 61 -23.60 -0.44 -8.46
N SER A 62 -24.17 0.11 -7.39
CA SER A 62 -25.56 -0.16 -7.00
C SER A 62 -26.31 1.14 -6.72
N THR A 63 -26.87 1.77 -7.76
CA THR A 63 -28.15 2.51 -7.79
C THR A 63 -28.20 3.47 -8.97
N GLY A 64 -28.20 2.91 -10.18
CA GLY A 64 -28.84 3.57 -11.31
C GLY A 64 -30.29 3.13 -11.37
N PHE A 65 -31.20 3.77 -10.62
CA PHE A 65 -32.62 3.75 -10.97
C PHE A 65 -33.39 4.96 -10.41
N GLU A 66 -34.04 5.66 -11.34
CA GLU A 66 -35.20 6.54 -11.24
C GLU A 66 -35.20 7.82 -10.40
N ALA A 67 -35.05 8.91 -11.14
CA ALA A 67 -35.75 10.16 -10.91
C ALA A 67 -37.27 9.98 -10.97
N ALA A 68 -37.95 10.21 -9.85
CA ALA A 68 -39.39 10.45 -9.81
C ALA A 68 -39.67 11.85 -9.25
N ARG A 69 -40.39 12.61 -10.07
CA ARG A 69 -40.87 13.97 -9.86
C ARG A 69 -41.91 14.02 -8.74
N GLY A 70 -41.99 15.19 -8.10
CA GLY A 70 -43.27 15.78 -7.71
C GLY A 70 -43.48 16.03 -6.22
N SER A 71 -43.36 17.30 -5.82
CA SER A 71 -44.50 18.10 -5.35
C SER A 71 -43.98 19.22 -4.45
N GLY A 72 -44.17 20.46 -4.89
CA GLY A 72 -43.84 21.64 -4.11
C GLY A 72 -44.66 21.73 -2.82
N ARG A 73 -44.12 22.48 -1.86
CA ARG A 73 -44.88 23.35 -0.98
C ARG A 73 -43.94 24.43 -0.40
N THR A 74 -44.19 25.65 -0.86
CA THR A 74 -44.17 26.94 -0.15
C THR A 74 -42.95 27.30 0.68
N ALA A 75 -42.26 28.33 0.19
CA ALA A 75 -41.42 29.20 0.98
C ALA A 75 -42.25 29.90 2.07
N GLU A 76 -41.76 29.92 3.30
CA GLU A 76 -41.94 31.03 4.24
C GLU A 76 -40.63 31.29 4.99
N PRO A 77 -40.14 32.54 5.02
CA PRO A 77 -39.03 32.96 5.86
C PRO A 77 -39.59 33.51 7.18
N THR A 78 -39.27 32.90 8.32
CA THR A 78 -39.43 33.57 9.62
C THR A 78 -38.20 33.32 10.46
N GLY A 79 -37.50 34.42 10.75
CA GLY A 79 -36.41 34.47 11.70
C GLY A 79 -36.90 34.16 13.12
N GLY A 80 -36.12 33.32 13.79
CA GLY A 80 -36.37 32.94 15.19
C GLY A 80 -35.26 32.00 15.62
N ARG A 81 -34.06 32.53 15.84
CA ARG A 81 -32.95 31.76 16.42
C ARG A 81 -33.24 31.53 17.90
N GLY A 82 -34.04 30.53 18.20
CA GLY A 82 -34.17 29.98 19.54
C GLY A 82 -32.88 29.26 19.98
N PRO A 83 -32.65 29.09 21.29
CA PRO A 83 -31.55 28.27 21.80
C PRO A 83 -31.66 26.84 21.25
N LEU A 84 -30.56 26.29 20.76
CA LEU A 84 -30.51 24.91 20.27
C LEU A 84 -31.00 23.96 21.39
N PRO A 85 -31.96 23.06 21.12
CA PRO A 85 -32.34 22.06 22.10
C PRO A 85 -31.13 21.17 22.42
N ALA A 86 -30.87 20.94 23.70
CA ALA A 86 -29.92 19.92 24.13
C ALA A 86 -30.30 18.58 23.50
N PRO A 87 -29.32 17.74 23.08
CA PRO A 87 -29.61 16.45 22.48
C PRO A 87 -30.49 15.64 23.42
N THR A 88 -31.71 15.34 22.98
CA THR A 88 -32.67 14.58 23.76
C THR A 88 -32.17 13.13 23.87
N HIS A 89 -32.51 12.45 24.97
CA HIS A 89 -32.17 11.05 25.20
C HIS A 89 -32.64 10.14 24.05
N GLU A 90 -33.74 10.51 23.38
CA GLU A 90 -34.28 9.84 22.20
C GLU A 90 -33.31 9.89 20.99
N VAL A 91 -32.70 11.04 20.72
CA VAL A 91 -31.69 11.18 19.66
C VAL A 91 -30.43 10.36 19.98
N VAL A 92 -30.05 10.29 21.27
CA VAL A 92 -28.92 9.44 21.70
C VAL A 92 -29.24 7.97 21.49
N LEU A 93 -30.44 7.50 21.85
CA LEU A 93 -30.85 6.11 21.62
C LEU A 93 -30.91 5.76 20.14
N GLU A 94 -31.45 6.65 19.29
CA GLU A 94 -31.43 6.46 17.83
C GLU A 94 -29.98 6.38 17.31
N SER A 95 -29.08 7.23 17.83
CA SER A 95 -27.67 7.19 17.44
C SER A 95 -26.96 5.91 17.87
N ILE A 96 -27.28 5.36 19.05
CA ILE A 96 -26.75 4.08 19.55
C ILE A 96 -27.26 2.93 18.69
N GLN A 97 -28.54 2.92 18.35
CA GLN A 97 -29.11 1.88 17.47
C GLN A 97 -28.50 1.94 16.06
N ARG A 98 -28.34 3.14 15.50
CA ARG A 98 -27.66 3.35 14.22
C ARG A 98 -26.18 2.93 14.28
N LEU A 99 -25.51 3.18 15.40
CA LEU A 99 -24.11 2.78 15.60
C LEU A 99 -23.99 1.26 15.73
N ALA A 100 -24.85 0.60 16.51
CA ALA A 100 -24.90 -0.86 16.63
C ALA A 100 -25.10 -1.52 15.26
N GLY A 101 -26.07 -1.04 14.47
CA GLY A 101 -26.26 -1.53 13.10
C GLY A 101 -25.03 -1.30 12.21
N ARG A 102 -24.35 -0.15 12.32
CA ARG A 102 -23.11 0.10 11.57
C ARG A 102 -21.96 -0.81 12.00
N ILE A 103 -21.87 -1.18 13.28
CA ILE A 103 -20.86 -2.10 13.81
C ILE A 103 -21.11 -3.51 13.27
N GLU A 104 -22.35 -4.01 13.36
CA GLU A 104 -22.71 -5.32 12.82
C GLU A 104 -22.41 -5.43 11.31
N GLN A 105 -22.73 -4.38 10.54
CA GLN A 105 -22.42 -4.34 9.11
C GLN A 105 -20.90 -4.28 8.85
N ALA A 106 -20.15 -3.54 9.67
CA ALA A 106 -18.69 -3.48 9.56
C ALA A 106 -18.04 -4.83 9.92
N GLU A 107 -18.58 -5.57 10.89
CA GLU A 107 -18.13 -6.91 11.27
C GLU A 107 -18.40 -7.92 10.14
N LEU A 108 -19.61 -7.92 9.57
CA LEU A 108 -19.94 -8.78 8.44
C LEU A 108 -19.04 -8.49 7.23
N HIS A 109 -18.87 -7.22 6.86
CA HIS A 109 -17.99 -6.81 5.77
C HIS A 109 -16.53 -7.22 6.03
N THR A 110 -16.05 -7.08 7.27
CA THR A 110 -14.68 -7.48 7.63
C THR A 110 -14.51 -9.00 7.56
N ALA A 111 -15.49 -9.77 8.03
CA ALA A 111 -15.48 -11.24 7.91
C ALA A 111 -15.47 -11.69 6.44
N GLU A 112 -16.26 -11.03 5.58
CA GLU A 112 -16.29 -11.30 4.13
C GLU A 112 -14.98 -10.93 3.45
N THR A 113 -14.37 -9.80 3.82
CA THR A 113 -13.11 -9.33 3.23
C THR A 113 -11.90 -10.16 3.66
N ILE A 114 -11.88 -10.64 4.91
CA ILE A 114 -10.78 -11.46 5.45
C ILE A 114 -10.81 -12.90 4.92
N ARG A 115 -12.00 -13.46 4.63
CA ARG A 115 -12.14 -14.83 4.10
C ARG A 115 -11.22 -15.15 2.92
N PRO A 116 -11.20 -14.38 1.81
CA PRO A 116 -10.30 -14.67 0.68
C PRO A 116 -8.82 -14.45 1.00
N LEU A 117 -8.47 -13.62 2.00
CA LEU A 117 -7.10 -13.50 2.47
C LEU A 117 -6.65 -14.78 3.18
N ALA A 118 -7.50 -15.36 4.01
CA ALA A 118 -7.21 -16.62 4.69
C ALA A 118 -7.00 -17.77 3.70
N GLU A 119 -7.81 -17.84 2.64
CA GLU A 119 -7.64 -18.82 1.55
C GLU A 119 -6.30 -18.64 0.82
N LYS A 120 -5.96 -17.39 0.45
CA LYS A 120 -4.68 -17.08 -0.21
C LYS A 120 -3.47 -17.37 0.68
N LEU A 121 -3.56 -17.14 1.98
CA LEU A 121 -2.51 -17.48 2.94
C LEU A 121 -2.30 -18.99 3.05
N SER A 122 -3.38 -19.77 3.05
CA SER A 122 -3.30 -21.24 3.02
C SER A 122 -2.60 -21.74 1.76
N LEU A 123 -2.96 -21.21 0.58
CA LEU A 123 -2.28 -21.53 -0.68
C LEU A 123 -0.81 -21.11 -0.67
N LEU A 124 -0.48 -19.95 -0.12
CA LEU A 124 0.89 -19.48 -0.02
C LEU A 124 1.71 -20.35 0.93
N SER A 125 1.14 -20.75 2.07
CA SER A 125 1.76 -21.70 3.01
C SER A 125 2.08 -23.03 2.33
N GLN A 126 1.11 -23.59 1.60
CA GLN A 126 1.29 -24.82 0.83
C GLN A 126 2.44 -24.69 -0.17
N ARG A 127 2.50 -23.57 -0.91
CA ARG A 127 3.55 -23.33 -1.89
C ARG A 127 4.93 -23.11 -1.26
N ILE A 128 4.98 -22.49 -0.07
CA ILE A 128 6.23 -22.35 0.70
C ILE A 128 6.70 -23.72 1.19
N GLU A 129 5.82 -24.59 1.65
CA GLU A 129 6.17 -25.96 2.03
C GLU A 129 6.65 -26.78 0.81
N GLU A 130 6.03 -26.62 -0.34
CA GLU A 130 6.45 -27.24 -1.61
C GLU A 130 7.84 -26.79 -2.07
N VAL A 131 8.16 -25.49 -1.91
CA VAL A 131 9.46 -24.90 -2.26
C VAL A 131 10.52 -25.20 -1.20
N GLY A 132 10.12 -25.23 0.07
CA GLY A 132 10.97 -25.56 1.21
C GLY A 132 11.26 -27.05 1.34
N SER A 133 10.50 -27.90 0.64
CA SER A 133 10.79 -29.33 0.54
C SER A 133 12.04 -29.54 -0.32
N PRO A 134 13.15 -30.06 0.24
CA PRO A 134 14.46 -30.15 -0.41
C PRO A 134 14.51 -31.11 -1.61
N GLY A 135 13.38 -31.66 -2.07
CA GLY A 135 13.27 -32.57 -3.20
C GLY A 135 12.70 -31.97 -4.50
N SER A 136 12.18 -30.74 -4.50
CA SER A 136 11.44 -30.19 -5.66
C SER A 136 12.32 -29.40 -6.64
N VAL A 137 13.39 -28.76 -6.16
CA VAL A 137 14.36 -28.08 -7.04
C VAL A 137 15.37 -29.11 -7.54
N SER A 138 15.12 -29.69 -8.71
CA SER A 138 16.06 -30.62 -9.33
C SER A 138 17.38 -29.90 -9.65
N THR A 139 18.41 -30.11 -8.84
CA THR A 139 19.78 -29.62 -9.07
C THR A 139 20.50 -30.44 -10.14
N ALA A 140 19.95 -31.59 -10.54
CA ALA A 140 20.53 -32.50 -11.52
C ALA A 140 20.86 -31.86 -12.89
N PRO A 141 20.07 -30.91 -13.45
CA PRO A 141 20.47 -30.20 -14.68
C PRO A 141 21.65 -29.26 -14.46
N VAL A 142 21.71 -28.60 -13.30
CA VAL A 142 22.81 -27.69 -12.93
C VAL A 142 24.10 -28.48 -12.70
N GLU A 143 24.02 -29.61 -12.01
CA GLU A 143 25.15 -30.53 -11.81
C GLU A 143 25.67 -31.08 -13.14
N ARG A 144 24.79 -31.46 -14.07
CA ARG A 144 25.20 -31.90 -15.43
C ARG A 144 25.85 -30.77 -16.22
N ALA A 145 25.37 -29.54 -16.08
CA ALA A 145 25.99 -28.38 -16.73
C ALA A 145 27.38 -28.08 -16.13
N LEU A 146 27.50 -28.18 -14.81
CA LEU A 146 28.76 -28.01 -14.09
C LEU A 146 29.78 -29.06 -14.52
N MET A 147 29.40 -30.34 -14.57
CA MET A 147 30.27 -31.43 -15.05
C MET A 147 30.75 -31.23 -16.50
N ARG A 148 29.89 -30.72 -17.38
CA ARG A 148 30.29 -30.40 -18.76
C ARG A 148 31.22 -29.19 -18.83
N LEU A 149 31.03 -28.21 -17.95
CA LEU A 149 31.89 -27.03 -17.88
C LEU A 149 33.29 -27.41 -17.37
N THR A 150 33.37 -28.29 -16.36
CA THR A 150 34.63 -28.79 -15.83
C THR A 150 35.38 -29.64 -16.87
N GLU A 151 34.68 -30.54 -17.59
CA GLU A 151 35.30 -31.33 -18.67
C GLU A 151 35.84 -30.42 -19.79
N ARG A 152 35.11 -29.36 -20.13
CA ARG A 152 35.52 -28.41 -21.17
C ARG A 152 36.71 -27.55 -20.73
N LEU A 153 36.78 -27.17 -19.46
CA LEU A 153 37.92 -26.46 -18.90
C LEU A 153 39.19 -27.33 -18.89
N GLU A 154 39.08 -28.60 -18.50
CA GLU A 154 40.19 -29.55 -18.51
C GLU A 154 40.72 -29.80 -19.94
N ARG A 155 39.82 -29.91 -20.93
CA ARG A 155 40.21 -29.97 -22.35
C ARG A 155 40.94 -28.71 -22.83
N LEU A 156 40.50 -27.53 -22.40
CA LEU A 156 41.14 -26.27 -22.80
C LEU A 156 42.50 -26.07 -22.11
N GLU A 157 42.66 -26.53 -20.87
CA GLU A 157 43.92 -26.47 -20.12
C GLU A 157 44.97 -27.38 -20.76
N THR A 158 44.58 -28.59 -21.15
CA THR A 158 45.46 -29.54 -21.86
C THR A 158 45.83 -29.07 -23.27
N GLU A 159 44.91 -28.46 -24.02
CA GLU A 159 45.19 -27.90 -25.34
C GLU A 159 46.09 -26.65 -25.30
N LYS A 160 45.94 -25.80 -24.28
CA LYS A 160 46.75 -24.58 -24.10
C LYS A 160 48.20 -24.90 -23.69
N GLY A 161 48.42 -25.96 -22.91
CA GLY A 161 49.76 -26.42 -22.53
C GLY A 161 50.57 -27.05 -23.67
N GLY A 162 49.92 -27.55 -24.72
CA GLY A 162 50.58 -28.27 -25.83
C GLY A 162 51.05 -27.41 -27.01
N LYS A 163 50.54 -26.19 -27.18
CA LYS A 163 50.77 -25.37 -28.40
C LYS A 163 51.87 -24.31 -28.28
N ASP A 164 52.29 -23.93 -27.08
CA ASP A 164 53.31 -22.89 -26.88
C ASP A 164 54.77 -23.38 -26.91
N GLY A 165 55.01 -24.70 -26.99
CA GLY A 165 56.36 -25.28 -26.93
C GLY A 165 57.14 -25.39 -28.24
N ARG A 166 56.58 -25.06 -29.42
CA ARG A 166 57.22 -25.37 -30.73
C ARG A 166 57.68 -24.16 -31.57
N ARG A 167 57.56 -22.92 -31.10
CA ARG A 167 57.80 -21.73 -31.94
C ARG A 167 58.84 -20.72 -31.44
N ARG A 168 59.70 -21.10 -30.48
CA ARG A 168 60.84 -20.27 -30.06
C ARG A 168 62.15 -21.03 -30.22
N GLY A 169 62.74 -20.94 -31.41
CA GLY A 169 64.07 -21.46 -31.65
C GLY A 169 64.35 -21.59 -33.14
N LEU A 170 64.33 -20.49 -33.90
CA LEU A 170 64.78 -20.45 -35.29
C LEU A 170 64.88 -19.00 -35.79
N PHE A 171 65.72 -18.18 -35.14
CA PHE A 171 66.28 -16.97 -35.77
C PHE A 171 67.68 -16.74 -35.21
N SER A 172 68.67 -17.39 -35.84
CA SER A 172 70.07 -17.00 -35.82
C SER A 172 70.47 -16.62 -37.23
N ARG A 173 70.75 -15.34 -37.49
CA ARG A 173 71.70 -14.90 -38.51
C ARG A 173 72.09 -13.45 -38.29
#